data_AF-A0A957U0Q5-F1
#
_entry.id   AF-A0A957U0Q5-F1
#
_cell.length_a   1.000
_cell.length_b   1.000
_cell.length_c   1.000
_cell.angle_alpha   90.00
_cell.angle_beta   90.00
_cell.angle_gamma   90.00
#
_symmetry.space_group_name_H-M   'P 1'
#
loop_
_entity.id
_entity.type
_entity.pdbx_description
1 polymer ?
#
loop_
_entity_poly.entity_id
_entity_poly.type
_entity_poly.pdbx_seq_one_letter_code
_entity_poly.pdbx_strand_id
1 'polypeptide(L)'
;GWSSNNNYSLLGALRSAAQMISYELPLGLFLVSILILSGSFSLVTLVETARPWWEWLLLWGIFPFFFICILAETSRSPFDLPETENELVAGFQTEYGGMKFATFMMVEYINMITTSAIMATLFFGGYRLPFGILSNVLWIGPFVLAFKVIILLFLFIWVRASIGRPRYDQLMKFTWKFLLPVSIGYMMLTALLVVFLK
;
A
#
# COMPACT_ATOMS: atom_id res chain seq x y z
N GLY A 1 -13.39 12.65 13.59
CA GLY A 1 -14.23 11.60 14.19
C GLY A 1 -14.76 12.03 15.54
N TRP A 2 -14.19 11.54 16.65
CA TRP A 2 -14.81 11.68 17.98
C TRP A 2 -15.00 13.11 18.51
N SER A 3 -14.03 14.00 18.27
CA SER A 3 -14.11 15.40 18.69
C SER A 3 -15.14 16.26 17.94
N SER A 4 -15.77 15.72 16.89
CA SER A 4 -16.76 16.44 16.08
C SER A 4 -18.12 16.62 16.73
N ASN A 5 -18.43 15.82 17.75
CA ASN A 5 -19.74 15.76 18.40
C ASN A 5 -20.92 15.54 17.44
N ASN A 6 -20.70 14.77 16.36
CA ASN A 6 -21.73 14.37 15.40
C ASN A 6 -21.73 12.85 15.20
N ASN A 7 -22.92 12.26 15.23
CA ASN A 7 -23.09 10.81 15.11
C ASN A 7 -22.62 10.28 13.75
N TYR A 8 -22.86 11.00 12.66
CA TYR A 8 -22.49 10.53 11.31
C TYR A 8 -20.97 10.55 11.09
N SER A 9 -20.29 11.63 11.50
CA SER A 9 -18.82 11.72 11.42
C SER A 9 -18.11 10.76 12.37
N LEU A 10 -18.69 10.51 13.55
CA LEU A 10 -18.18 9.47 14.45
C LEU A 10 -18.26 8.08 13.82
N LEU A 11 -19.42 7.71 13.25
CA LEU A 11 -19.61 6.43 12.57
C LEU A 11 -18.69 6.28 11.35
N GLY A 12 -18.51 7.35 10.57
CA GLY A 12 -17.59 7.36 9.43
C GLY A 12 -16.13 7.15 9.84
N ALA A 13 -15.69 7.83 10.91
CA ALA A 13 -14.34 7.66 11.44
C ALA A 13 -14.11 6.24 12.01
N LEU A 14 -15.10 5.66 12.70
CA LEU A 14 -15.01 4.29 13.21
C LEU A 14 -14.89 3.26 12.07
N ARG A 15 -15.66 3.45 10.98
CA ARG A 15 -15.59 2.58 9.79
C ARG A 15 -14.24 2.68 9.07
N SER A 16 -13.73 3.89 8.89
CA SER A 16 -12.41 4.12 8.30
C SER A 16 -11.28 3.52 9.15
N ALA A 17 -11.32 3.70 10.47
CA ALA A 17 -10.36 3.07 11.38
C ALA A 17 -10.41 1.54 11.30
N ALA A 18 -11.61 0.95 11.31
CA ALA A 18 -11.78 -0.50 11.16
C ALA A 18 -11.24 -1.02 9.83
N GLN A 19 -11.42 -0.27 8.73
CA GLN A 19 -10.85 -0.61 7.43
C GLN A 19 -9.33 -0.58 7.46
N MET A 20 -8.72 0.51 7.93
CA MET A 20 -7.27 0.68 7.98
C MET A 20 -6.62 -0.49 8.73
N ILE A 21 -7.11 -0.80 9.94
CA ILE A 21 -6.62 -1.92 10.75
C ILE A 21 -6.82 -3.27 10.04
N SER A 22 -7.96 -3.47 9.39
CA SER A 22 -8.24 -4.74 8.70
C SER A 22 -7.26 -4.99 7.55
N TYR A 23 -6.82 -3.94 6.84
CA TYR A 23 -5.90 -4.05 5.71
C TYR A 23 -4.41 -4.05 6.10
N GLU A 24 -4.07 -3.50 7.27
CA GLU A 24 -2.72 -3.62 7.84
C GLU A 24 -2.31 -5.07 8.06
N LEU A 25 -3.24 -5.94 8.50
CA LEU A 25 -2.90 -7.33 8.83
C LEU A 25 -2.43 -8.14 7.60
N PRO A 26 -3.15 -8.19 6.46
CA PRO A 26 -2.64 -8.82 5.24
C PRO A 26 -1.39 -8.12 4.69
N LEU A 27 -1.30 -6.78 4.78
CA LEU A 27 -0.14 -6.02 4.33
C LEU A 27 1.12 -6.42 5.10
N GLY A 28 1.01 -6.57 6.42
CA GLY A 28 2.09 -7.05 7.28
C GLY A 28 2.55 -8.46 6.92
N LEU A 29 1.62 -9.38 6.63
CA LEU A 29 1.94 -10.74 6.21
C LEU A 29 2.66 -10.80 4.85
N PHE A 30 2.25 -9.96 3.90
CA PHE A 30 2.95 -9.81 2.63
C PHE A 30 4.35 -9.20 2.81
N LEU A 31 4.50 -8.21 3.70
CA LEU A 31 5.79 -7.63 4.05
C LEU A 31 6.73 -8.69 4.65
N VAL A 32 6.24 -9.49 5.60
CA VAL A 32 6.99 -10.61 6.19
C VAL A 32 7.45 -11.60 5.12
N SER A 33 6.60 -11.89 4.13
CA SER A 33 6.96 -12.77 3.00
C SER A 33 8.16 -12.22 2.21
N ILE A 34 8.21 -10.90 1.98
CA ILE A 34 9.34 -10.24 1.29
C ILE A 34 10.61 -10.28 2.15
N LEU A 35 10.47 -10.13 3.47
CA LEU A 35 11.59 -10.20 4.40
C LEU A 35 12.19 -11.61 4.48
N ILE A 36 11.35 -12.65 4.45
CA ILE A 36 11.80 -14.06 4.42
C ILE A 36 12.65 -14.31 3.17
N LEU A 37 12.25 -13.78 2.00
CA LEU A 37 13.03 -13.91 0.76
C LEU A 37 14.41 -13.24 0.88
N SER A 38 14.47 -12.07 1.52
CA SER A 38 15.70 -11.28 1.62
C SER A 38 16.64 -11.70 2.76
N GLY A 39 16.12 -12.29 3.84
CA GLY A 39 16.90 -12.67 5.02
C GLY A 39 17.39 -11.50 5.89
N SER A 40 16.94 -10.27 5.63
CA SER A 40 17.36 -9.06 6.34
C SER A 40 16.22 -8.05 6.45
N PHE A 41 16.20 -7.29 7.55
CA PHE A 41 15.26 -6.18 7.78
C PHE A 41 15.74 -4.84 7.20
N SER A 42 16.99 -4.75 6.74
CA SER A 42 17.52 -3.49 6.20
C SER A 42 17.03 -3.26 4.77
N LEU A 43 16.38 -2.11 4.54
CA LEU A 43 15.96 -1.67 3.19
C LEU A 43 17.14 -1.54 2.22
N VAL A 44 18.32 -1.19 2.72
CA VAL A 44 19.54 -1.11 1.90
C VAL A 44 19.91 -2.50 1.41
N THR A 45 19.96 -3.49 2.30
CA THR A 45 20.27 -4.87 1.92
C THR A 45 19.21 -5.44 0.97
N LEU A 46 17.93 -5.13 1.17
CA LEU A 46 16.84 -5.54 0.28
C LEU A 46 17.02 -5.10 -1.18
N VAL A 47 17.64 -3.93 -1.38
CA VAL A 47 17.91 -3.34 -2.69
C VAL A 47 19.25 -3.82 -3.26
N GLU A 48 20.26 -4.02 -2.40
CA GLU A 48 21.62 -4.40 -2.81
C GLU A 48 21.77 -5.89 -3.10
N THR A 49 21.00 -6.75 -2.43
CA THR A 49 21.04 -8.20 -2.66
C THR A 49 20.58 -8.54 -4.07
N ALA A 50 21.45 -9.21 -4.83
CA ALA A 50 21.11 -9.74 -6.14
C ALA A 50 20.12 -10.90 -6.00
N ARG A 51 19.04 -10.86 -6.78
CA ARG A 51 17.95 -11.85 -6.71
C ARG A 51 17.96 -12.77 -7.93
N PRO A 52 17.85 -14.09 -7.75
CA PRO A 52 17.63 -15.02 -8.85
C PRO A 52 16.24 -14.79 -9.48
N TRP A 53 16.05 -15.30 -10.70
CA TRP A 53 14.82 -15.08 -11.49
C TRP A 53 13.54 -15.58 -10.79
N TRP A 54 13.62 -16.64 -9.97
CA TRP A 54 12.47 -17.20 -9.25
C TRP A 54 12.01 -16.29 -8.09
N GLU A 55 12.92 -15.62 -7.40
CA GLU A 55 12.58 -14.64 -6.36
C GLU A 55 11.84 -13.43 -6.98
N TRP A 56 12.21 -13.02 -8.20
CA TRP A 56 11.47 -11.98 -8.92
C TRP A 56 10.04 -12.40 -9.25
N LEU A 57 9.83 -13.66 -9.66
CA LEU A 57 8.48 -14.16 -9.93
C LEU A 57 7.60 -14.09 -8.68
N LEU A 58 8.15 -14.44 -7.51
CA LEU A 58 7.44 -14.33 -6.23
C LEU A 58 7.19 -12.87 -5.82
N LEU A 59 8.11 -11.95 -6.07
CA LEU A 59 7.87 -10.52 -5.81
C LEU A 59 6.77 -9.96 -6.72
N TRP A 60 6.77 -10.30 -8.00
CA TRP A 60 5.76 -9.82 -8.93
C TRP A 60 4.39 -10.46 -8.69
N GLY A 61 4.34 -11.71 -8.20
CA GLY A 61 3.08 -12.38 -7.83
C GLY A 61 2.36 -11.74 -6.64
N ILE A 62 3.11 -11.22 -5.66
CA ILE A 62 2.54 -10.59 -4.46
C ILE A 62 2.21 -9.10 -4.66
N PHE A 63 2.89 -8.45 -5.62
CA PHE A 63 2.72 -7.02 -5.95
C PHE A 63 1.25 -6.55 -6.09
N PRO A 64 0.37 -7.18 -6.89
CA PRO A 64 -1.00 -6.71 -7.05
C PRO A 64 -1.80 -6.75 -5.75
N PHE A 65 -1.60 -7.80 -4.92
CA PHE A 65 -2.30 -7.91 -3.64
C PHE A 65 -1.78 -6.88 -2.62
N PHE A 66 -0.47 -6.70 -2.58
CA PHE A 66 0.16 -5.68 -1.74
C PHE A 66 -0.30 -4.26 -2.14
N PHE A 67 -0.39 -4.00 -3.43
CA PHE A 67 -0.88 -2.73 -3.96
C PHE A 67 -2.35 -2.47 -3.59
N ILE A 68 -3.21 -3.50 -3.67
CA ILE A 68 -4.62 -3.38 -3.23
C ILE A 68 -4.69 -3.07 -1.72
N CYS A 69 -3.84 -3.67 -0.89
CA CYS A 69 -3.78 -3.35 0.53
C CYS A 69 -3.37 -1.90 0.80
N ILE A 70 -2.34 -1.38 0.11
CA ILE A 70 -1.92 0.02 0.24
C ILE A 70 -3.02 0.98 -0.23
N LEU A 71 -3.72 0.67 -1.32
CA LEU A 71 -4.84 1.48 -1.79
C LEU A 71 -5.93 1.59 -0.71
N ALA A 72 -6.21 0.49 -0.02
CA ALA A 72 -7.21 0.47 1.05
C ALA A 72 -6.73 1.19 2.33
N GLU A 73 -5.45 1.11 2.66
CA GLU A 73 -4.84 1.78 3.83
C GLU A 73 -4.80 3.31 3.65
N THR A 74 -4.38 3.77 2.47
CA THR A 74 -4.36 5.19 2.10
C THR A 74 -5.75 5.81 1.97
N SER A 75 -6.82 5.01 2.13
CA SER A 75 -8.22 5.44 2.13
C SER A 75 -8.57 6.27 0.88
N ARG A 76 -7.93 5.97 -0.25
CA ARG A 76 -8.11 6.72 -1.49
C ARG A 76 -9.10 6.02 -2.41
N SER A 77 -9.85 6.82 -3.16
CA SER A 77 -10.77 6.35 -4.21
C SER A 77 -10.07 5.32 -5.09
N PRO A 78 -10.59 4.08 -5.21
CA PRO A 78 -11.96 3.63 -4.94
C PRO A 78 -12.33 3.26 -3.49
N PHE A 79 -11.38 3.21 -2.56
CA PHE A 79 -11.59 2.79 -1.16
C PHE A 79 -11.74 3.96 -0.16
N ASP A 80 -12.35 5.07 -0.62
CA ASP A 80 -12.54 6.35 0.07
C ASP A 80 -13.80 6.40 0.95
N LEU A 81 -14.02 5.36 1.75
CA LEU A 81 -15.19 5.21 2.62
C LEU A 81 -15.42 6.34 3.64
N PRO A 82 -14.40 6.97 4.27
CA PRO A 82 -14.61 8.13 5.14
C PRO A 82 -15.05 9.41 4.42
N GLU A 83 -14.77 9.54 3.11
CA GLU A 83 -15.12 10.72 2.31
C GLU A 83 -16.46 10.53 1.56
N THR A 84 -17.12 9.38 1.72
CA THR A 84 -18.27 9.03 0.88
C THR A 84 -19.49 9.88 1.22
N GLU A 85 -19.82 10.80 0.31
CA GLU A 85 -21.01 11.67 0.35
C GLU A 85 -22.32 10.88 0.41
N ASN A 86 -22.37 9.71 -0.26
CA ASN A 86 -23.58 8.88 -0.38
C ASN A 86 -23.99 8.15 0.90
N GLU A 87 -23.07 7.88 1.82
CA GLU A 87 -23.36 7.12 3.05
C GLU A 87 -23.13 7.93 4.33
N LEU A 88 -22.26 8.95 4.31
CA LEU A 88 -21.76 9.60 5.54
C LEU A 88 -21.71 11.13 5.44
N VAL A 89 -22.40 11.75 4.46
CA VAL A 89 -22.53 13.23 4.33
C VAL A 89 -21.15 13.92 4.40
N ALA A 90 -20.17 13.36 3.69
CA ALA A 90 -18.80 13.89 3.61
C ALA A 90 -18.08 14.08 4.96
N GLY A 91 -18.38 13.24 5.96
CA GLY A 91 -17.52 12.93 7.11
C GLY A 91 -16.84 14.13 7.77
N PHE A 92 -15.50 14.14 7.78
CA PHE A 92 -14.71 15.23 8.39
C PHE A 92 -14.67 16.51 7.53
N GLN A 93 -15.03 16.44 6.25
CA GLN A 93 -14.98 17.58 5.33
C GLN A 93 -16.09 18.61 5.62
N THR A 94 -17.21 18.18 6.19
CA THR A 94 -18.31 19.07 6.57
C THR A 94 -18.11 19.76 7.91
N GLU A 95 -17.24 19.21 8.76
CA GLU A 95 -17.07 19.65 10.15
C GLU A 95 -15.84 20.52 10.39
N TYR A 96 -14.78 20.30 9.60
CA TYR A 96 -13.54 21.03 9.72
C TYR A 96 -13.38 21.99 8.54
N GLY A 97 -13.29 23.29 8.82
CA GLY A 97 -13.01 24.32 7.82
C GLY A 97 -11.55 24.77 7.78
N GLY A 98 -11.16 25.39 6.65
CA GLY A 98 -9.90 26.12 6.49
C GLY A 98 -8.65 25.28 6.73
N MET A 99 -7.85 25.66 7.73
CA MET A 99 -6.55 25.05 8.00
C MET A 99 -6.64 23.57 8.40
N LYS A 100 -7.65 23.18 9.18
CA LYS A 100 -7.80 21.79 9.65
C LYS A 100 -8.11 20.85 8.48
N PHE A 101 -8.98 21.27 7.57
CA PHE A 101 -9.25 20.55 6.32
C PHE A 101 -7.97 20.39 5.49
N ALA A 102 -7.23 21.49 5.29
CA ALA A 102 -5.99 21.47 4.53
C ALA A 102 -4.97 20.48 5.12
N THR A 103 -4.84 20.42 6.46
CA THR A 103 -3.93 19.46 7.10
C THR A 103 -4.34 17.99 6.90
N PHE A 104 -5.64 17.67 6.93
CA PHE A 104 -6.09 16.29 6.67
C PHE A 104 -5.77 15.86 5.23
N MET A 105 -6.11 16.71 4.26
CA MET A 105 -5.80 16.43 2.84
C MET A 105 -4.30 16.32 2.60
N MET A 106 -3.50 17.21 3.21
CA MET A 106 -2.05 17.18 3.09
C MET A 106 -1.46 15.87 3.62
N VAL A 107 -1.93 15.39 4.78
CA VAL A 107 -1.48 14.11 5.36
C VAL A 107 -1.84 12.93 4.48
N GLU A 108 -3.03 12.90 3.89
CA GLU A 108 -3.41 11.82 2.94
C GLU A 108 -2.49 11.78 1.71
N TYR A 109 -2.16 12.94 1.14
CA TYR A 109 -1.23 13.01 0.01
C TYR A 109 0.20 12.63 0.40
N ILE A 110 0.67 13.04 1.59
CA ILE A 110 1.97 12.60 2.11
C ILE A 110 1.97 11.09 2.28
N ASN A 111 0.90 10.51 2.84
CA ASN A 111 0.80 9.06 3.03
C ASN A 111 0.81 8.30 1.69
N MET A 112 0.17 8.84 0.66
CA MET A 112 0.21 8.26 -0.69
C MET A 112 1.63 8.26 -1.27
N ILE A 113 2.39 9.35 -1.07
CA ILE A 113 3.78 9.45 -1.54
C ILE A 113 4.69 8.51 -0.75
N THR A 114 4.55 8.43 0.58
CA THR A 114 5.39 7.57 1.43
C THR A 114 5.15 6.09 1.15
N THR A 115 3.89 5.66 1.03
CA THR A 115 3.55 4.27 0.70
C THR A 115 4.01 3.90 -0.71
N SER A 116 3.91 4.82 -1.68
CA SER A 116 4.48 4.63 -3.02
C SER A 116 6.01 4.49 -2.99
N ALA A 117 6.71 5.27 -2.15
CA ALA A 117 8.15 5.15 -1.99
C ALA A 117 8.55 3.82 -1.36
N ILE A 118 7.82 3.34 -0.34
CA ILE A 118 8.04 2.01 0.28
C ILE A 118 7.79 0.90 -0.76
N MET A 119 6.73 1.00 -1.56
CA MET A 119 6.46 0.01 -2.59
C MET A 119 7.52 0.01 -3.70
N ALA A 120 8.01 1.19 -4.11
CA ALA A 120 9.11 1.32 -5.06
C ALA A 120 10.41 0.67 -4.55
N THR A 121 10.70 0.78 -3.25
CA THR A 121 11.90 0.17 -2.67
C THR A 121 11.76 -1.34 -2.55
N LEU A 122 10.61 -1.84 -2.09
CA LEU A 122 10.38 -3.28 -1.87
C LEU A 122 10.29 -4.08 -3.17
N PHE A 123 9.58 -3.58 -4.18
CA PHE A 123 9.27 -4.34 -5.40
C PHE A 123 10.15 -3.98 -6.59
N PHE A 124 10.39 -2.69 -6.78
CA PHE A 124 11.11 -2.20 -7.97
C PHE A 124 12.61 -2.03 -7.73
N GLY A 125 13.13 -2.44 -6.57
CA GLY A 125 14.56 -2.33 -6.26
C GLY A 125 15.05 -0.90 -6.01
N GLY A 126 14.18 -0.01 -5.53
CA GLY A 126 14.54 1.31 -5.03
C GLY A 126 15.34 2.15 -6.03
N TYR A 127 16.56 2.52 -5.66
CA TYR A 127 17.45 3.39 -6.45
C TYR A 127 18.20 2.67 -7.59
N ARG A 128 18.14 1.33 -7.68
CA ARG A 128 18.85 0.60 -8.74
C ARG A 128 18.09 0.63 -10.06
N LEU A 129 18.82 0.77 -11.16
CA LEU A 129 18.24 0.56 -12.48
C LEU A 129 17.97 -0.94 -12.72
N PRO A 130 16.89 -1.27 -13.45
CA PRO A 130 16.61 -2.65 -13.85
C PRO A 130 17.79 -3.20 -14.67
N PHE A 131 18.12 -4.47 -14.46
CA PHE A 131 19.13 -5.24 -15.20
C PHE A 131 20.59 -4.76 -15.07
N GLY A 132 20.93 -3.93 -14.08
CA GLY A 132 22.34 -3.63 -13.75
C GLY A 132 23.09 -2.75 -14.77
N ILE A 133 22.37 -2.12 -15.70
CA ILE A 133 22.95 -1.40 -16.86
C ILE A 133 23.79 -0.18 -16.45
N LEU A 134 23.56 0.40 -15.26
CA LEU A 134 24.22 1.64 -14.78
C LEU A 134 24.46 1.59 -13.26
N SER A 135 25.09 0.51 -12.75
CA SER A 135 25.33 0.31 -11.32
C SER A 135 26.28 1.34 -10.67
N ASN A 136 26.99 2.16 -11.45
CA ASN A 136 28.11 2.97 -10.97
C ASN A 136 27.84 4.49 -10.86
N VAL A 137 26.61 4.96 -11.11
CA VAL A 137 26.28 6.39 -11.05
C VAL A 137 25.34 6.68 -9.87
N LEU A 138 25.92 6.84 -8.68
CA LEU A 138 25.21 7.13 -7.42
C LEU A 138 24.29 8.37 -7.51
N TRP A 139 24.65 9.36 -8.33
CA TRP A 139 23.89 10.60 -8.51
C TRP A 139 22.55 10.40 -9.22
N ILE A 140 22.39 9.33 -10.00
CA ILE A 140 21.16 9.02 -10.74
C ILE A 140 20.16 8.27 -9.85
N GLY A 141 20.61 7.67 -8.74
CA GLY A 141 19.78 6.86 -7.84
C GLY A 141 18.51 7.56 -7.34
N PRO A 142 18.59 8.79 -6.79
CA PRO A 142 17.41 9.53 -6.33
C PRO A 142 16.41 9.82 -7.45
N PHE A 143 16.89 10.15 -8.66
CA PHE A 143 16.03 10.43 -9.81
C PHE A 143 15.31 9.17 -10.30
N VAL A 144 15.96 8.01 -10.26
CA VAL A 144 15.35 6.71 -10.60
C VAL A 144 14.26 6.34 -9.59
N LEU A 145 14.52 6.54 -8.31
CA LEU A 145 13.51 6.31 -7.27
C LEU A 145 12.33 7.26 -7.43
N ALA A 146 12.58 8.56 -7.66
CA ALA A 146 11.53 9.55 -7.92
C ALA A 146 10.69 9.17 -9.16
N PHE A 147 11.33 8.72 -10.24
CA PHE A 147 10.64 8.27 -11.44
C PHE A 147 9.74 7.05 -11.17
N LYS A 148 10.23 6.06 -10.42
CA LYS A 148 9.41 4.90 -9.99
C LYS A 148 8.23 5.32 -9.13
N VAL A 149 8.43 6.24 -8.20
CA VAL A 149 7.35 6.80 -7.38
C VAL A 149 6.32 7.51 -8.25
N ILE A 150 6.73 8.30 -9.24
CA ILE A 150 5.82 8.96 -10.18
C ILE A 150 4.99 7.94 -10.96
N ILE A 151 5.60 6.83 -11.43
CA ILE A 151 4.86 5.74 -12.09
C ILE A 151 3.81 5.13 -11.16
N LEU A 152 4.17 4.89 -9.90
CA LEU A 152 3.24 4.34 -8.91
C LEU A 152 2.10 5.31 -8.62
N LEU A 153 2.39 6.61 -8.43
CA LEU A 153 1.38 7.65 -8.26
C LEU A 153 0.47 7.76 -9.49
N PHE A 154 1.02 7.63 -10.70
CA PHE A 154 0.22 7.55 -11.92
C PHE A 154 -0.73 6.33 -11.87
N LEU A 155 -0.26 5.18 -11.38
CA LEU A 155 -1.08 3.99 -11.22
C LEU A 155 -2.20 4.20 -10.18
N PHE A 156 -1.95 4.90 -9.06
CA PHE A 156 -3.01 5.32 -8.12
C PHE A 156 -4.09 6.15 -8.80
N ILE A 157 -3.69 7.15 -9.60
CA ILE A 157 -4.63 8.02 -10.32
C ILE A 157 -5.40 7.23 -11.39
N TRP A 158 -4.72 6.31 -12.09
CA TRP A 158 -5.34 5.48 -13.12
C TRP A 158 -6.38 4.53 -12.53
N VAL A 159 -6.07 3.88 -11.40
CA VAL A 159 -7.01 3.00 -10.70
C VAL A 159 -8.23 3.78 -10.21
N ARG A 160 -8.03 4.99 -9.67
CA ARG A 160 -9.11 5.90 -9.31
C ARG A 160 -10.05 6.19 -10.48
N ALA A 161 -9.51 6.37 -11.68
CA ALA A 161 -10.31 6.67 -12.87
C ALA A 161 -11.03 5.43 -13.44
N SER A 162 -10.50 4.22 -13.21
CA SER A 162 -10.96 3.00 -13.88
C SER A 162 -11.93 2.16 -13.05
N ILE A 163 -11.86 2.22 -11.72
CA ILE A 163 -12.62 1.33 -10.83
C ILE A 163 -13.76 2.08 -10.14
N GLY A 164 -14.96 1.49 -10.18
CA GLY A 164 -16.12 1.98 -9.42
C GLY A 164 -15.97 1.72 -7.92
N ARG A 165 -16.55 2.60 -7.09
CA ARG A 165 -16.48 2.51 -5.62
C ARG A 165 -17.19 1.24 -5.10
N PRO A 166 -16.48 0.30 -4.43
CA PRO A 166 -17.11 -0.84 -3.78
C PRO A 166 -17.73 -0.45 -2.44
N ARG A 167 -18.78 -1.18 -2.03
CA ARG A 167 -19.44 -0.96 -0.73
C ARG A 167 -18.56 -1.46 0.42
N TYR A 168 -18.67 -0.81 1.58
CA TYR A 168 -17.95 -1.19 2.81
C TYR A 168 -18.05 -2.68 3.16
N ASP A 169 -19.26 -3.24 3.08
CA ASP A 169 -19.50 -4.65 3.41
C ASP A 169 -18.75 -5.60 2.46
N GLN A 170 -18.62 -5.24 1.18
CA GLN A 170 -17.88 -6.01 0.18
C GLN A 170 -16.37 -5.89 0.41
N LEU A 171 -15.91 -4.68 0.75
CA LEU A 171 -14.53 -4.41 1.11
C LEU A 171 -14.08 -5.29 2.29
N MET A 172 -14.81 -5.23 3.40
CA MET A 172 -14.48 -6.01 4.60
C MET A 172 -14.55 -7.51 4.34
N LYS A 173 -15.53 -7.99 3.55
CA LYS A 173 -15.59 -9.40 3.14
C LYS A 173 -14.39 -9.80 2.30
N PHE A 174 -13.91 -8.93 1.40
CA PHE A 174 -12.74 -9.19 0.58
C PHE A 174 -11.48 -9.31 1.44
N THR A 175 -11.28 -8.43 2.42
CA THR A 175 -10.13 -8.51 3.32
C THR A 175 -10.10 -9.80 4.12
N TRP A 176 -11.20 -10.11 4.79
CA TRP A 176 -11.26 -11.23 5.74
C TRP A 176 -11.41 -12.59 5.07
N LYS A 177 -12.18 -12.70 3.98
CA LYS A 177 -12.42 -14.00 3.31
C LYS A 177 -11.43 -14.33 2.22
N PHE A 178 -10.79 -13.33 1.61
CA PHE A 178 -9.92 -13.55 0.46
C PHE A 178 -8.48 -13.12 0.75
N LEU A 179 -8.23 -11.84 1.05
CA LEU A 179 -6.85 -11.35 1.23
C LEU A 179 -6.11 -12.04 2.39
N LEU A 180 -6.77 -12.23 3.53
CA LEU A 180 -6.13 -12.82 4.71
C LEU A 180 -5.73 -14.29 4.49
N PRO A 181 -6.60 -15.20 4.00
CA PRO A 181 -6.17 -16.55 3.65
C PRO A 181 -5.09 -16.58 2.58
N VAL A 182 -5.18 -15.71 1.58
CA VAL A 182 -4.18 -15.60 0.50
C VAL A 182 -2.83 -15.15 1.05
N SER A 183 -2.78 -14.17 1.95
CA SER A 183 -1.53 -13.67 2.52
C SER A 183 -0.84 -14.69 3.41
N ILE A 184 -1.60 -15.45 4.20
CA ILE A 184 -1.06 -16.58 4.98
C ILE A 184 -0.52 -17.66 4.05
N GLY A 185 -1.30 -18.08 3.05
CA GLY A 185 -0.88 -19.09 2.08
C GLY A 185 0.37 -18.68 1.31
N TYR A 186 0.47 -17.42 0.93
CA TYR A 186 1.63 -16.86 0.25
C TYR A 186 2.87 -16.86 1.14
N MET A 187 2.72 -16.42 2.40
CA MET A 187 3.81 -16.44 3.38
C MET A 187 4.33 -17.86 3.58
N MET A 188 3.45 -18.84 3.77
CA MET A 188 3.84 -20.25 3.90
C MET A 188 4.57 -20.76 2.65
N LEU A 189 4.05 -20.42 1.46
CA LEU A 189 4.68 -20.81 0.18
C LEU A 189 6.07 -20.21 0.04
N THR A 190 6.24 -18.91 0.33
CA THR A 190 7.55 -18.25 0.26
C THR A 190 8.54 -18.86 1.27
N ALA A 191 8.10 -19.16 2.49
CA ALA A 191 8.93 -19.82 3.48
C ALA A 191 9.40 -21.21 3.04
N LEU A 192 8.50 -22.03 2.48
CA LEU A 192 8.85 -23.36 1.95
C LEU A 192 9.85 -23.25 0.80
N LEU A 193 9.60 -22.36 -0.17
CA LEU A 193 10.49 -22.20 -1.32
C LEU A 193 11.88 -21.75 -0.91
N VAL A 194 12.01 -20.84 0.07
CA VAL A 194 13.31 -20.43 0.58
C VAL A 194 14.05 -21.61 1.20
N VAL A 195 13.39 -22.46 2.00
CA VAL A 195 14.03 -23.63 2.61
C VAL A 195 14.48 -24.68 1.58
N PHE A 196 13.76 -24.83 0.47
CA PHE A 196 14.12 -25.81 -0.57
C PHE A 196 15.16 -25.31 -1.58
N LEU A 197 15.19 -24.00 -1.87
CA LEU A 197 16.01 -23.43 -2.94
C LEU A 197 17.26 -22.68 -2.42
N LYS A 198 17.36 -22.42 -1.11
CA LYS A 198 18.40 -21.60 -0.49
C LYS A 198 18.98 -22.33 0.72
#